data_AF-A9KIG1-F1
#
_entry.id   AF-A9KIG1-F1
#
_cell.length_a   1.000
_cell.length_b   1.000
_cell.length_c   1.000
_cell.angle_alpha   90.00
_cell.angle_beta   90.00
_cell.angle_gamma   90.00
#
_symmetry.space_group_name_H-M   'P 1'
#
loop_
_entity.id
_entity.type
_entity.pdbx_description
1 polymer ?
#
loop_
_entity_poly.entity_id
_entity_poly.type
_entity_poly.pdbx_seq_one_letter_code
_entity_poly.pdbx_strand_id
1 'polypeptide(L)'
;MFECIITFLSFIVAVIFLRLIFQRRISQRFQFALCEIFFVTVLLVGCASTSSVKDGDLTENKEIEETLDENDKINNQNTLDPTSSEAEKDSVVKFTYELIHLENGTIDGNVEVLSENEITVVNNAISDFMIKSSAWPGVDIDKLSDCYQINWIFEDGSILEYYTFITGDKTVMQFGKDGQYSIIDNKSYENIVNLFYKILEEDEDI
;
A
#
# COMPACT_ATOMS: atom_id res chain seq x y z
N MET A 1 39.13 12.08 -11.35
CA MET A 1 37.93 12.58 -10.62
C MET A 1 36.83 12.99 -11.59
N PHE A 2 37.09 13.85 -12.59
CA PHE A 2 36.09 14.24 -13.60
C PHE A 2 35.55 13.08 -14.45
N GLU A 3 36.39 12.12 -14.84
CA GLU A 3 35.94 10.95 -15.63
C GLU A 3 34.93 10.07 -14.87
N CYS A 4 35.08 9.93 -13.55
CA CYS A 4 34.14 9.18 -12.71
C CYS A 4 32.77 9.86 -12.61
N ILE A 5 32.73 11.19 -12.64
CA ILE A 5 31.49 11.97 -12.59
C ILE A 5 30.71 11.81 -13.90
N ILE A 6 31.42 11.84 -15.03
CA ILE A 6 30.82 11.69 -16.37
C ILE A 6 30.25 10.29 -16.55
N THR A 7 30.98 9.24 -16.14
CA THR A 7 30.48 7.86 -16.25
C THR A 7 29.25 7.64 -15.38
N PHE A 8 29.23 8.17 -14.15
CA PHE A 8 28.09 8.07 -13.25
C PHE A 8 26.83 8.79 -13.79
N LEU A 9 27.00 10.01 -14.32
CA LEU A 9 25.91 10.76 -14.96
C LEU A 9 25.35 10.03 -16.19
N SER A 10 26.23 9.49 -17.04
CA SER A 10 25.81 8.73 -18.22
C SER A 10 24.98 7.50 -17.85
N PHE A 11 25.33 6.84 -16.74
CA PHE A 11 24.63 5.68 -16.22
C PHE A 11 23.26 6.03 -15.65
N ILE A 12 23.15 7.11 -14.87
CA ILE A 12 21.86 7.61 -14.36
C ILE A 12 20.91 7.92 -15.53
N VAL A 13 21.40 8.61 -16.55
CA VAL A 13 20.59 8.96 -17.73
C VAL A 13 20.13 7.70 -18.47
N ALA A 14 21.00 6.70 -18.64
CA ALA A 14 20.64 5.43 -19.24
C ALA A 14 19.56 4.69 -18.44
N VAL A 15 19.63 4.69 -17.11
CA VAL A 15 18.65 4.05 -16.21
C VAL A 15 17.30 4.76 -16.29
N ILE A 16 17.28 6.09 -16.30
CA ILE A 16 16.04 6.87 -16.46
C ILE A 16 15.41 6.58 -17.83
N PHE A 17 16.22 6.56 -18.89
CA PHE A 17 15.74 6.29 -20.24
C PHE A 17 15.18 4.87 -20.38
N LEU A 18 15.85 3.87 -19.80
CA LEU A 18 15.33 2.51 -19.69
C LEU A 18 14.00 2.50 -18.92
N ARG A 19 13.90 3.18 -17.78
CA ARG A 19 12.65 3.25 -17.01
C ARG A 19 11.48 3.80 -17.84
N LEU A 20 11.73 4.87 -18.61
CA LEU A 20 10.71 5.48 -19.47
C LEU A 20 10.28 4.57 -20.64
N ILE A 21 11.22 3.84 -21.25
CA ILE A 21 10.90 2.88 -22.32
C ILE A 21 10.08 1.71 -21.77
N PHE A 22 10.46 1.19 -20.60
CA PHE A 22 9.85 0.00 -20.00
C PHE A 22 8.49 0.27 -19.37
N GLN A 23 8.21 1.50 -18.93
CA GLN A 23 6.87 1.92 -18.46
C GLN A 23 5.77 1.70 -19.50
N ARG A 24 6.11 1.62 -20.80
CA ARG A 24 5.12 1.51 -21.88
C ARG A 24 4.84 0.08 -22.36
N ARG A 25 5.59 -0.93 -21.93
CA ARG A 25 5.48 -2.29 -22.51
C ARG A 25 5.67 -3.49 -21.59
N ILE A 26 6.16 -3.33 -20.36
CA ILE A 26 6.53 -4.48 -19.53
C ILE A 26 5.77 -4.52 -18.20
N SER A 27 5.29 -5.72 -17.85
CA SER A 27 4.59 -6.06 -16.60
C SER A 27 5.39 -5.65 -15.36
N GLN A 28 4.70 -5.13 -14.34
CA GLN A 28 5.28 -4.65 -13.08
C GLN A 28 6.23 -5.66 -12.41
N ARG A 29 5.98 -6.98 -12.57
CA ARG A 29 6.85 -8.04 -12.02
C ARG A 29 8.29 -8.00 -12.55
N PHE A 30 8.47 -7.57 -13.80
CA PHE A 30 9.80 -7.44 -14.39
C PHE A 30 10.51 -6.15 -13.94
N GLN A 31 9.74 -5.12 -13.58
CA GLN A 31 10.28 -3.86 -13.06
C GLN A 31 10.93 -4.07 -11.67
N PHE A 32 10.29 -4.88 -10.81
CA PHE A 32 10.87 -5.25 -9.52
C PHE A 32 12.14 -6.11 -9.66
N ALA A 33 12.15 -7.09 -10.56
CA ALA A 33 13.32 -7.92 -10.81
C ALA A 33 14.53 -7.11 -11.33
N LEU A 34 14.29 -6.13 -12.21
CA LEU A 34 15.35 -5.22 -12.68
C LEU A 34 15.84 -4.28 -11.58
N CYS A 35 14.96 -3.81 -10.70
CA CYS A 35 15.33 -2.99 -9.55
C CYS A 35 16.22 -3.75 -8.56
N GLU A 36 15.95 -5.02 -8.29
CA GLU A 36 16.80 -5.83 -7.40
C GLU A 36 18.21 -6.04 -8.00
N ILE A 37 18.31 -6.38 -9.28
CA ILE A 37 19.61 -6.55 -9.96
C ILE A 37 20.41 -5.25 -9.92
N PHE A 38 19.74 -4.10 -10.08
CA PHE A 38 20.35 -2.79 -9.99
C PHE A 38 20.92 -2.51 -8.59
N PHE A 39 20.14 -2.75 -7.53
CA PHE A 39 20.59 -2.56 -6.15
C PHE A 39 21.81 -3.43 -5.80
N VAL A 40 21.80 -4.71 -6.21
CA VAL A 40 22.92 -5.63 -5.99
C VAL A 40 24.19 -5.14 -6.70
N THR A 41 24.05 -4.64 -7.94
CA THR A 41 25.20 -4.14 -8.72
C THR A 41 25.80 -2.87 -8.11
N VAL A 42 24.97 -1.95 -7.63
CA VAL A 42 25.43 -0.72 -6.96
C VAL A 42 26.14 -1.05 -5.63
N LEU A 43 25.60 -1.98 -4.85
CA LEU A 43 26.21 -2.44 -3.59
C LEU A 43 27.60 -3.06 -3.80
N LEU A 44 27.75 -3.89 -4.84
CA LEU A 44 29.04 -4.53 -5.16
C LEU A 44 30.12 -3.53 -5.60
N VAL A 45 29.75 -2.51 -6.37
CA VAL A 45 30.70 -1.48 -6.84
C VAL A 45 31.12 -0.54 -5.70
N GLY A 46 30.24 -0.30 -4.72
CA GLY A 46 30.54 0.52 -3.55
C GLY A 46 31.63 -0.05 -2.64
N CYS A 47 31.77 -1.38 -2.54
CA CYS A 47 32.77 -2.02 -1.67
C CYS A 47 34.20 -2.04 -2.24
N ALA A 48 34.40 -1.77 -3.54
CA ALA A 48 35.71 -1.92 -4.18
C ALA A 48 36.65 -0.71 -4.02
N SER A 49 36.25 0.35 -3.28
CA SER A 49 36.93 1.66 -3.33
C SER A 49 37.62 2.11 -2.04
N THR A 50 38.10 1.21 -1.18
CA THR A 50 38.97 1.58 -0.05
C THR A 50 40.03 0.51 0.25
N SER A 51 41.15 0.50 -0.47
CA SER A 51 42.38 -0.11 0.05
C SER A 51 43.62 0.62 -0.49
N SER A 52 44.02 1.71 0.17
CA SER A 52 45.39 2.23 0.07
C SER A 52 45.69 3.20 1.22
N VAL A 53 46.13 2.68 2.37
CA VAL A 53 47.00 3.35 3.37
C VAL A 53 47.71 2.21 4.13
N LYS A 54 48.91 1.81 3.70
CA LYS A 54 50.25 2.20 4.20
C LYS A 54 50.53 1.73 5.64
N ASP A 55 51.47 0.78 5.70
CA ASP A 55 52.19 0.30 6.88
C ASP A 55 52.84 1.43 7.68
N GLY A 56 52.86 1.29 9.01
CA GLY A 56 53.54 2.20 9.93
C GLY A 56 53.42 1.83 11.40
N ASP A 57 54.23 0.85 11.80
CA ASP A 57 55.04 0.72 13.03
C ASP A 57 54.47 0.94 14.46
N LEU A 58 55.06 0.15 15.37
CA LEU A 58 54.75 -0.15 16.76
C LEU A 58 54.83 1.02 17.76
N THR A 59 54.08 0.86 18.86
CA THR A 59 54.45 0.97 20.31
C THR A 59 53.20 1.38 21.10
N GLU A 60 52.89 1.01 22.34
CA GLU A 60 53.41 0.10 23.37
C GLU A 60 52.38 0.20 24.53
N ASN A 61 52.04 -0.94 25.17
CA ASN A 61 51.50 -1.16 26.52
C ASN A 61 50.45 -0.19 27.14
N LYS A 62 49.33 -0.74 27.66
CA LYS A 62 49.15 -0.96 29.12
C LYS A 62 47.85 -1.73 29.42
N GLU A 63 47.99 -2.79 30.21
CA GLU A 63 46.93 -3.47 30.95
C GLU A 63 46.11 -2.51 31.82
N ILE A 64 44.85 -2.86 32.08
CA ILE A 64 44.28 -3.02 33.43
C ILE A 64 42.97 -3.80 33.26
N GLU A 65 42.96 -5.02 33.82
CA GLU A 65 41.74 -5.71 34.27
C GLU A 65 41.09 -4.90 35.38
N GLU A 66 39.76 -4.77 35.41
CA GLU A 66 39.01 -5.20 36.59
C GLU A 66 37.51 -5.29 36.31
N THR A 67 36.97 -6.40 36.80
CA THR A 67 35.60 -6.87 36.85
C THR A 67 34.69 -6.03 37.75
N LEU A 68 33.38 -6.37 37.69
CA LEU A 68 32.29 -6.14 38.66
C LEU A 68 31.31 -5.05 38.23
N ASP A 69 30.05 -5.10 38.60
CA ASP A 69 29.07 -6.17 38.82
C ASP A 69 27.74 -5.39 38.91
N GLU A 70 26.63 -6.05 38.64
CA GLU A 70 25.30 -5.44 38.70
C GLU A 70 24.99 -4.85 40.08
N ASN A 71 24.52 -3.60 40.10
CA ASN A 71 23.81 -3.04 41.25
C ASN A 71 22.50 -2.38 40.80
N ASP A 72 21.43 -3.16 40.98
CA ASP A 72 20.26 -2.82 41.80
C ASP A 72 19.91 -1.33 42.05
N LYS A 73 18.64 -1.05 41.72
CA LYS A 73 17.63 -0.33 42.53
C LYS A 73 17.53 1.21 42.53
N ILE A 74 16.40 1.62 41.94
CA ILE A 74 15.26 2.34 42.55
C ILE A 74 15.44 3.82 42.96
N ASN A 75 14.44 4.58 42.48
CA ASN A 75 13.90 5.88 42.94
C ASN A 75 14.65 7.18 42.59
N ASN A 76 13.99 8.04 41.81
CA ASN A 76 13.16 9.07 42.44
C ASN A 76 12.25 9.78 41.44
N GLN A 77 10.98 9.88 41.81
CA GLN A 77 10.04 10.87 41.28
C GLN A 77 10.53 12.28 41.61
N ASN A 78 10.46 13.18 40.63
CA ASN A 78 10.24 14.60 40.84
C ASN A 78 9.28 15.12 39.77
N THR A 79 8.13 15.58 40.26
CA THR A 79 7.04 16.27 39.55
C THR A 79 7.34 17.76 39.47
N LEU A 80 7.07 18.40 38.32
CA LEU A 80 6.78 19.84 38.03
C LEU A 80 7.15 20.08 36.55
N ASP A 81 6.35 20.57 35.61
CA ASP A 81 4.96 21.02 35.50
C ASP A 81 4.65 20.98 33.97
N PRO A 82 3.39 20.90 33.51
CA PRO A 82 3.06 20.68 32.11
C PRO A 82 3.08 21.98 31.33
N THR A 83 3.95 22.10 30.34
CA THR A 83 3.81 23.10 29.28
C THR A 83 4.30 22.49 27.98
N SER A 84 3.38 21.92 27.22
CA SER A 84 3.59 21.65 25.81
C SER A 84 2.26 21.55 25.08
N SER A 85 2.07 22.53 24.20
CA SER A 85 1.35 22.47 22.92
C SER A 85 -0.08 21.95 22.93
N GLU A 86 -1.00 22.92 22.88
CA GLU A 86 -2.35 22.80 22.37
C GLU A 86 -2.39 22.14 20.98
N ALA A 87 -3.25 21.14 20.87
CA ALA A 87 -4.15 20.85 19.75
C ALA A 87 -3.54 20.68 18.35
N GLU A 88 -3.04 19.47 18.06
CA GLU A 88 -3.28 18.87 16.75
C GLU A 88 -4.79 18.55 16.68
N LYS A 89 -5.54 19.47 16.08
CA LYS A 89 -6.96 19.26 15.75
C LYS A 89 -6.99 18.21 14.65
N ASP A 90 -7.10 16.96 15.08
CA ASP A 90 -7.33 15.79 14.24
C ASP A 90 -8.56 16.07 13.36
N SER A 91 -8.32 16.48 12.12
CA SER A 91 -9.38 16.68 11.15
C SER A 91 -9.87 15.29 10.79
N VAL A 92 -10.93 14.85 11.46
CA VAL A 92 -11.62 13.60 11.16
C VAL A 92 -12.00 13.65 9.69
N VAL A 93 -11.27 12.91 8.85
CA VAL A 93 -11.55 12.82 7.42
C VAL A 93 -12.91 12.15 7.30
N LYS A 94 -13.90 12.90 6.81
CA LYS A 94 -15.25 12.40 6.60
C LYS A 94 -15.32 11.79 5.20
N PHE A 95 -15.78 10.54 5.13
CA PHE A 95 -16.04 9.84 3.87
C PHE A 95 -17.36 9.09 3.99
N THR A 96 -17.97 8.80 2.85
CA THR A 96 -19.17 7.96 2.73
C THR A 96 -18.95 6.88 1.69
N TYR A 97 -19.81 5.87 1.74
CA TYR A 97 -19.83 4.79 0.76
C TYR A 97 -21.19 4.71 0.08
N GLU A 98 -21.16 4.36 -1.20
CA GLU A 98 -22.34 4.03 -1.99
C GLU A 98 -22.10 2.66 -2.64
N LEU A 99 -23.10 1.78 -2.58
CA LEU A 99 -23.08 0.45 -3.18
C LEU A 99 -24.05 0.39 -4.34
N ILE A 100 -23.56 -0.05 -5.50
CA ILE A 100 -24.33 -0.09 -6.74
C ILE A 100 -24.30 -1.52 -7.27
N HIS A 101 -25.47 -2.10 -7.56
CA HIS A 101 -25.58 -3.37 -8.27
C HIS A 101 -25.66 -3.10 -9.78
N LEU A 102 -24.79 -3.78 -10.53
CA LEU A 102 -24.69 -3.68 -11.98
C LEU A 102 -25.07 -5.02 -12.61
N GLU A 103 -26.16 -5.04 -13.37
CA GLU A 103 -26.54 -6.18 -14.20
C GLU A 103 -26.26 -5.87 -15.67
N ASN A 104 -25.44 -6.70 -16.33
CA ASN A 104 -25.01 -6.51 -17.72
C ASN A 104 -24.46 -5.10 -18.01
N GLY A 105 -23.68 -4.53 -17.08
CA GLY A 105 -23.12 -3.19 -17.18
C GLY A 105 -24.11 -2.04 -16.97
N THR A 106 -25.35 -2.33 -16.59
CA THR A 106 -26.39 -1.34 -16.29
C THR A 106 -26.74 -1.31 -14.81
N ILE A 107 -27.06 -0.14 -14.27
CA ILE A 107 -27.43 0.01 -12.87
C ILE A 107 -28.80 -0.63 -12.65
N ASP A 108 -28.84 -1.64 -11.80
CA ASP A 108 -30.06 -2.34 -11.36
C ASP A 108 -30.52 -1.87 -9.97
N GLY A 109 -29.58 -1.45 -9.11
CA GLY A 109 -29.92 -0.81 -7.84
C GLY A 109 -28.76 -0.05 -7.21
N ASN A 110 -29.09 0.80 -6.23
CA ASN A 110 -28.13 1.68 -5.56
C ASN A 110 -28.60 1.93 -4.12
N VAL A 111 -27.70 1.79 -3.16
CA VAL A 111 -27.94 2.07 -1.74
C VAL A 111 -26.79 2.90 -1.14
N GLU A 112 -27.13 3.82 -0.24
CA GLU A 112 -26.15 4.57 0.55
C GLU A 112 -25.79 3.80 1.81
N VAL A 113 -24.49 3.75 2.15
CA VAL A 113 -23.99 3.07 3.35
C VAL A 113 -23.80 4.08 4.46
N LEU A 114 -24.62 3.97 5.51
CA LEU A 114 -24.80 5.04 6.50
C LEU A 114 -24.36 4.64 7.90
N SER A 115 -24.49 3.36 8.29
CA SER A 115 -24.18 2.93 9.65
C SER A 115 -22.72 2.48 9.81
N GLU A 116 -22.15 2.67 11.01
CA GLU A 116 -20.76 2.29 11.31
C GLU A 116 -20.48 0.80 11.07
N ASN A 117 -21.48 -0.05 11.28
CA ASN A 117 -21.38 -1.49 11.03
C ASN A 117 -21.27 -1.79 9.53
N GLU A 118 -22.06 -1.10 8.71
CA GLU A 118 -22.04 -1.25 7.25
C GLU A 118 -20.74 -0.72 6.65
N ILE A 119 -20.29 0.44 7.13
CA ILE A 119 -18.98 1.03 6.80
C ILE A 119 -17.85 0.04 7.12
N THR A 120 -17.93 -0.65 8.26
CA THR A 120 -16.95 -1.66 8.66
C THR A 120 -16.93 -2.85 7.69
N VAL A 121 -18.10 -3.29 7.20
CA VAL A 121 -18.19 -4.35 6.19
C VAL A 121 -17.49 -3.94 4.89
N VAL A 122 -17.77 -2.73 4.40
CA VAL A 122 -17.13 -2.20 3.18
C VAL A 122 -15.61 -2.07 3.36
N ASN A 123 -15.17 -1.48 4.47
CA ASN A 123 -13.74 -1.31 4.79
C ASN A 123 -13.00 -2.64 4.86
N ASN A 124 -13.62 -3.69 5.42
CA ASN A 124 -13.01 -5.01 5.48
C ASN A 124 -12.82 -5.62 4.10
N ALA A 125 -13.80 -5.48 3.19
CA ALA A 125 -13.70 -5.97 1.82
C ALA A 125 -12.62 -5.22 1.02
N ILE A 126 -12.55 -3.89 1.15
CA ILE A 126 -11.48 -3.10 0.53
C ILE A 126 -10.11 -3.46 1.12
N SER A 127 -10.02 -3.63 2.44
CA SER A 127 -8.78 -4.03 3.11
C SER A 127 -8.28 -5.40 2.64
N ASP A 128 -9.20 -6.36 2.47
CA ASP A 128 -8.89 -7.67 1.90
C ASP A 128 -8.29 -7.53 0.49
N PHE A 129 -8.88 -6.71 -0.38
CA PHE A 129 -8.29 -6.39 -1.68
C PHE A 129 -6.89 -5.76 -1.55
N MET A 130 -6.71 -4.78 -0.67
CA MET A 130 -5.47 -4.02 -0.52
C MET A 130 -4.30 -4.85 0.04
N ILE A 131 -4.58 -5.84 0.88
CA ILE A 131 -3.54 -6.69 1.49
C ILE A 131 -3.02 -7.74 0.49
N LYS A 132 -3.78 -8.09 -0.54
CA LYS A 132 -3.41 -9.16 -1.49
C LYS A 132 -2.40 -8.63 -2.49
N SER A 133 -1.20 -9.22 -2.48
CA SER A 133 -0.08 -8.77 -3.33
C SER A 133 -0.20 -9.19 -4.81
N SER A 134 -1.28 -9.87 -5.21
CA SER A 134 -1.43 -10.43 -6.56
C SER A 134 -2.43 -9.64 -7.39
N ALA A 135 -1.92 -8.78 -8.26
CA ALA A 135 -2.71 -8.05 -9.25
C ALA A 135 -2.71 -8.78 -10.60
N TRP A 136 -3.90 -8.97 -11.17
CA TRP A 136 -4.17 -9.57 -12.48
C TRP A 136 -4.69 -8.49 -13.45
N PRO A 137 -4.59 -8.70 -14.78
CA PRO A 137 -5.17 -7.78 -15.75
C PRO A 137 -6.67 -7.61 -15.50
N GLY A 138 -7.15 -6.37 -15.50
CA GLY A 138 -8.57 -6.09 -15.32
C GLY A 138 -9.46 -6.73 -16.39
N VAL A 139 -10.73 -6.82 -16.06
CA VAL A 139 -11.81 -7.17 -16.98
C VAL A 139 -12.65 -5.95 -17.30
N ASP A 140 -13.31 -6.02 -18.44
CA ASP A 140 -14.25 -5.01 -18.90
C ASP A 140 -15.54 -5.10 -18.06
N ILE A 141 -15.69 -4.18 -17.10
CA ILE A 141 -16.82 -4.14 -16.16
C ILE A 141 -18.15 -4.06 -16.90
N ASP A 142 -18.20 -3.33 -18.02
CA ASP A 142 -19.44 -3.13 -18.79
C ASP A 142 -19.89 -4.42 -19.51
N LYS A 143 -19.05 -5.48 -19.51
CA LYS A 143 -19.37 -6.81 -20.05
C LYS A 143 -19.70 -7.85 -18.97
N LEU A 144 -19.61 -7.50 -17.69
CA LEU A 144 -19.95 -8.40 -16.61
C LEU A 144 -21.48 -8.53 -16.51
N SER A 145 -21.96 -9.77 -16.39
CA SER A 145 -23.39 -10.03 -16.20
C SER A 145 -23.89 -9.60 -14.83
N ASP A 146 -23.03 -9.67 -13.82
CA ASP A 146 -23.31 -9.36 -12.42
C ASP A 146 -22.04 -8.79 -11.76
N CYS A 147 -22.17 -7.65 -11.08
CA CYS A 147 -21.09 -6.94 -10.42
C CYS A 147 -21.64 -5.98 -9.36
N TYR A 148 -20.91 -5.81 -8.26
CA TYR A 148 -21.21 -4.81 -7.24
C TYR A 148 -20.11 -3.76 -7.25
N GLN A 149 -20.48 -2.50 -7.45
CA GLN A 149 -19.61 -1.34 -7.41
C GLN A 149 -19.67 -0.70 -6.02
N ILE A 150 -18.51 -0.32 -5.50
CA ILE A 150 -18.33 0.44 -4.27
C ILE A 150 -17.74 1.79 -4.65
N ASN A 151 -18.48 2.85 -4.39
CA ASN A 151 -17.99 4.22 -4.51
C ASN A 151 -17.54 4.70 -3.14
N TRP A 152 -16.24 4.94 -2.98
CA TRP A 152 -15.68 5.60 -1.82
C TRP A 152 -15.62 7.10 -2.09
N ILE A 153 -16.51 7.85 -1.45
CA ILE A 153 -16.73 9.27 -1.70
C ILE A 153 -16.05 10.08 -0.59
N PHE A 154 -15.12 10.94 -0.97
CA PHE A 154 -14.39 11.82 -0.05
C PHE A 154 -15.12 13.18 0.09
N GLU A 155 -14.81 13.91 1.15
CA GLU A 155 -15.41 15.24 1.41
C GLU A 155 -15.15 16.26 0.28
N ASP A 156 -14.03 16.13 -0.44
CA ASP A 156 -13.71 16.97 -1.59
C ASP A 156 -14.47 16.59 -2.87
N GLY A 157 -15.35 15.57 -2.79
CA GLY A 157 -16.13 15.03 -3.90
C GLY A 157 -15.35 14.09 -4.81
N SER A 158 -14.09 13.78 -4.50
CA SER A 158 -13.37 12.72 -5.21
C SER A 158 -13.99 11.35 -4.91
N ILE A 159 -13.95 10.46 -5.91
CA ILE A 159 -14.53 9.12 -5.81
C ILE A 159 -13.45 8.11 -6.19
N LEU A 160 -13.29 7.09 -5.35
CA LEU A 160 -12.56 5.88 -5.69
C LEU A 160 -13.56 4.76 -5.93
N GLU A 161 -13.45 4.12 -7.08
CA GLU A 161 -14.37 3.06 -7.50
C GLU A 161 -13.71 1.69 -7.31
N TYR A 162 -14.43 0.78 -6.68
CA TYR A 162 -14.05 -0.63 -6.59
C TYR A 162 -15.17 -1.49 -7.17
N TYR A 163 -14.82 -2.55 -7.88
CA TYR A 163 -15.78 -3.44 -8.53
C TYR A 163 -15.53 -4.85 -8.03
N THR A 164 -16.52 -5.47 -7.38
CA THR A 164 -16.43 -6.84 -6.87
C THR A 164 -17.35 -7.76 -7.65
N PHE A 165 -16.81 -8.89 -8.12
CA PHE A 165 -17.50 -9.81 -9.02
C PHE A 165 -16.88 -11.20 -8.97
N ILE A 166 -17.55 -12.16 -9.59
CA ILE A 166 -17.07 -13.53 -9.72
C ILE A 166 -16.50 -13.74 -11.13
N THR A 167 -15.28 -14.29 -11.22
CA THR A 167 -14.68 -14.71 -12.48
C THR A 167 -14.12 -16.13 -12.37
N GLY A 168 -14.65 -17.03 -13.19
CA GLY A 168 -14.43 -18.47 -13.01
C GLY A 168 -15.03 -18.95 -11.68
N ASP A 169 -14.18 -19.46 -10.79
CA ASP A 169 -14.53 -19.96 -9.45
C ASP A 169 -14.06 -19.04 -8.31
N LYS A 170 -13.69 -17.79 -8.64
CA LYS A 170 -13.05 -16.87 -7.69
C LYS A 170 -13.82 -15.57 -7.55
N THR A 171 -13.93 -15.10 -6.31
CA THR A 171 -14.34 -13.74 -5.99
C THR A 171 -13.14 -12.80 -6.13
N VAL A 172 -13.34 -11.71 -6.84
CA VAL A 172 -12.29 -10.74 -7.13
C VAL A 172 -12.80 -9.33 -6.92
N MET A 173 -11.86 -8.41 -6.66
CA MET A 173 -12.13 -6.98 -6.64
C MET A 173 -11.16 -6.25 -7.56
N GLN A 174 -11.65 -5.29 -8.33
CA GLN A 174 -10.91 -4.45 -9.26
C GLN A 174 -11.00 -2.98 -8.86
N PHE A 175 -9.87 -2.28 -8.88
CA PHE A 175 -9.82 -0.84 -8.57
C PHE A 175 -9.95 -0.01 -9.85
N GLY A 176 -11.11 0.63 -10.05
CA GLY A 176 -11.47 1.36 -11.26
C GLY A 176 -11.82 0.47 -12.47
N LYS A 177 -12.50 1.05 -13.47
CA LYS A 177 -12.92 0.31 -14.68
C LYS A 177 -11.78 -0.29 -15.49
N ASP A 178 -10.66 0.43 -15.57
CA ASP A 178 -9.45 0.01 -16.30
C ASP A 178 -8.37 -0.58 -15.37
N GLY A 179 -8.79 -0.94 -14.15
CA GLY A 179 -7.93 -1.38 -13.07
C GLY A 179 -7.25 -2.73 -13.28
N GLN A 180 -6.45 -3.10 -12.28
CA GLN A 180 -6.10 -4.50 -12.06
C GLN A 180 -7.02 -5.07 -10.98
N TYR A 181 -7.30 -6.37 -11.08
CA TYR A 181 -8.06 -7.06 -10.04
C TYR A 181 -7.18 -7.94 -9.17
N SER A 182 -7.59 -8.13 -7.92
CA SER A 182 -7.02 -9.09 -6.98
C SER A 182 -8.10 -10.06 -6.53
N ILE A 183 -7.69 -11.28 -6.18
CA ILE A 183 -8.60 -12.25 -5.56
C ILE A 183 -8.84 -11.81 -4.12
N ILE A 184 -10.11 -11.69 -3.74
CA ILE A 184 -10.56 -11.44 -2.37
C ILE A 184 -11.15 -12.72 -1.80
N ASP A 185 -11.28 -12.79 -0.48
CA ASP A 185 -11.93 -13.90 0.20
C ASP A 185 -13.43 -13.93 -0.15
N ASN A 186 -13.98 -15.12 -0.38
CA ASN A 186 -15.41 -15.28 -0.71
C ASN A 186 -16.32 -14.62 0.32
N LYS A 187 -15.93 -14.67 1.61
CA LYS A 187 -16.66 -14.04 2.70
C LYS A 187 -16.74 -12.51 2.54
N SER A 188 -15.68 -11.86 2.04
CA SER A 188 -15.68 -10.43 1.78
C SER A 188 -16.69 -10.07 0.69
N TYR A 189 -16.74 -10.86 -0.39
CA TYR A 189 -17.75 -10.72 -1.44
C TYR A 189 -19.17 -10.92 -0.91
N GLU A 190 -19.43 -12.04 -0.24
CA GLU A 190 -20.74 -12.36 0.32
C GLU A 190 -21.24 -11.28 1.27
N ASN A 191 -20.36 -10.71 2.10
CA ASN A 191 -20.73 -9.62 2.99
C ASN A 191 -21.16 -8.36 2.24
N ILE A 192 -20.54 -8.03 1.10
CA ILE A 192 -20.97 -6.89 0.27
C ILE A 192 -22.34 -7.15 -0.35
N VAL A 193 -22.54 -8.35 -0.90
CA VAL A 193 -23.83 -8.74 -1.50
C VAL A 193 -24.95 -8.70 -0.45
N ASN A 194 -24.72 -9.32 0.70
CA ASN A 194 -25.69 -9.34 1.80
C ASN A 194 -25.98 -7.93 2.33
N LEU A 195 -24.95 -7.09 2.41
CA LEU A 195 -25.11 -5.69 2.83
C LEU A 195 -25.99 -4.92 1.85
N PHE A 196 -25.76 -5.07 0.54
CA PHE A 196 -26.56 -4.41 -0.49
C PHE A 196 -28.05 -4.76 -0.36
N TYR A 197 -28.38 -6.05 -0.32
CA TYR A 197 -29.78 -6.49 -0.19
C TYR A 197 -30.39 -6.11 1.15
N LYS A 198 -29.62 -6.14 2.24
CA LYS A 198 -30.09 -5.71 3.55
C LYS A 198 -30.54 -4.24 3.54
N ILE A 199 -29.75 -3.34 2.96
CA ILE A 199 -30.11 -1.91 2.89
C ILE A 199 -31.29 -1.71 1.92
N LEU A 200 -31.28 -2.40 0.78
CA LEU A 200 -32.34 -2.31 -0.21
C LEU A 200 -33.71 -2.72 0.37
N GLU A 201 -33.75 -3.79 1.17
CA GLU A 201 -34.97 -4.22 1.87
C GLU A 201 -35.43 -3.21 2.94
N GLU A 202 -34.49 -2.57 3.65
CA GLU A 202 -34.80 -1.55 4.67
C GLU A 202 -35.41 -0.28 4.06
N ASP A 203 -35.06 0.05 2.81
CA ASP A 203 -35.58 1.22 2.10
C ASP A 203 -36.98 1.00 1.49
N GLU A 204 -37.39 -0.25 1.21
CA GLU A 204 -38.71 -0.57 0.65
C GLU A 204 -39.85 -0.53 1.69
N ASP A 205 -39.52 -0.56 2.98
CA ASP A 205 -40.49 -0.59 4.10
C ASP A 205 -40.95 0.81 4.59
N ILE A 206 -40.61 1.89 3.85
CA ILE A 206 -40.97 3.30 4.15
C ILE A 206 -42.06 3.82 3.20
#